data_AF-A0A162YA26-F1
#
_entry.id   AF-A0A162YA26-F1
#
_cell.length_a   1.000
_cell.length_b   1.000
_cell.length_c   1.000
_cell.angle_alpha   90.00
_cell.angle_beta   90.00
_cell.angle_gamma   90.00
#
_symmetry.space_group_name_H-M   'P 1'
#
loop_
_entity.id
_entity.type
_entity.pdbx_description
1 polymer ?
#
loop_
_entity_poly.entity_id
_entity_poly.type
_entity_poly.pdbx_seq_one_letter_code
_entity_poly.pdbx_strand_id
1 'polypeptide(L)' 'FKAAVEELEKLTHKPSAADSMDLYGLYQQATIGDNETEMPSLDIKGRYNWDAWNNLNGVQMKKV' A
#
# COMPACT_ATOMS: atom_id res chain seq x y z
N PHE A 1 7.88 -8.51 3.95
CA PHE A 1 7.50 -8.20 2.55
C PHE A 1 7.74 -9.37 1.61
N LYS A 2 8.98 -9.85 1.43
CA LYS A 2 9.28 -10.97 0.50
C LYS A 2 8.44 -12.23 0.74
N ALA A 3 8.30 -12.65 2.00
CA ALA A 3 7.42 -13.76 2.39
C ALA A 3 5.94 -13.52 2.04
N ALA A 4 5.44 -12.29 2.24
CA ALA A 4 4.04 -11.95 1.93
C ALA A 4 3.77 -11.94 0.42
N VAL A 5 4.75 -11.54 -0.40
CA VAL A 5 4.67 -11.63 -1.86
C VAL A 5 4.65 -13.10 -2.32
N GLU A 6 5.52 -13.94 -1.74
CA GLU A 6 5.54 -15.38 -2.02
C GLU A 6 4.25 -16.09 -1.55
N GLU A 7 3.59 -15.59 -0.50
CA GLU A 7 2.31 -16.09 -0.02
C GLU A 7 1.15 -15.66 -0.93
N LEU A 8 1.25 -14.47 -1.51
CA LEU A 8 0.33 -13.95 -2.52
C LEU A 8 0.30 -14.80 -3.78
N GLU A 9 1.46 -15.29 -4.22
CA GLU A 9 1.59 -16.22 -5.36
C GLU A 9 0.94 -17.58 -5.09
N LYS A 10 0.79 -17.95 -3.81
CA LYS A 10 0.14 -19.20 -3.37
C LYS A 10 -1.37 -19.05 -3.19
N LEU A 11 -1.91 -17.83 -3.24
CA LEU A 11 -3.35 -17.62 -3.17
C LEU A 11 -4.03 -18.18 -4.41
N THR A 12 -4.95 -19.13 -4.21
CA THR A 12 -5.81 -19.69 -5.27
C THR A 12 -6.78 -18.66 -5.84
N HIS A 13 -6.98 -17.54 -5.15
CA HIS A 13 -7.78 -16.42 -5.62
C HIS A 13 -6.90 -15.18 -5.76
N LYS A 14 -6.96 -14.54 -6.93
CA LYS A 14 -6.26 -13.27 -7.13
C LYS A 14 -6.80 -12.25 -6.13
N PRO A 15 -5.92 -11.47 -5.47
CA PRO A 15 -6.36 -10.37 -4.64
C PRO A 15 -7.28 -9.46 -5.44
N SER A 16 -8.30 -8.95 -4.78
CA SER A 16 -9.14 -7.92 -5.37
C SER A 16 -8.31 -6.66 -5.64
N ALA A 17 -8.85 -5.77 -6.47
CA ALA A 17 -8.20 -4.47 -6.71
C ALA A 17 -8.02 -3.69 -5.40
N ALA A 18 -8.94 -3.85 -4.44
CA ALA A 18 -8.85 -3.23 -3.12
C ALA A 18 -7.68 -3.79 -2.29
N ASP A 19 -7.53 -5.12 -2.24
CA ASP A 19 -6.41 -5.75 -1.52
C ASP A 19 -5.05 -5.32 -2.08
N SER A 20 -4.97 -5.11 -3.40
CA SER A 20 -3.74 -4.63 -4.05
C SER A 20 -3.38 -3.20 -3.65
N MET A 21 -4.39 -2.34 -3.40
CA MET A 21 -4.19 -0.95 -2.97
C MET A 21 -3.78 -0.87 -1.51
N ASP A 22 -4.39 -1.67 -0.64
CA ASP A 22 -4.02 -1.74 0.78
C ASP A 22 -2.57 -2.23 0.96
N LEU A 23 -2.17 -3.23 0.17
CA LEU A 23 -0.78 -3.71 0.14
C LEU A 23 0.19 -2.62 -0.33
N TYR A 24 -0.20 -1.81 -1.31
CA TYR A 24 0.59 -0.68 -1.75
C TYR A 24 0.78 0.34 -0.63
N GLY A 25 -0.30 0.76 0.04
CA GLY A 25 -0.25 1.71 1.14
C GLY A 25 0.64 1.22 2.28
N LEU A 26 0.45 -0.03 2.71
CA LEU A 26 1.26 -0.65 3.76
C LEU A 26 2.74 -0.75 3.38
N TYR A 27 3.04 -1.04 2.12
CA TYR A 27 4.41 -1.07 1.63
C TYR A 27 5.07 0.30 1.68
N GLN A 28 4.38 1.35 1.20
CA GLN A 28 4.90 2.71 1.24
C GLN A 28 5.10 3.18 2.69
N GLN A 29 4.13 2.98 3.58
CA GLN A 29 4.25 3.35 4.98
C GLN A 29 5.40 2.61 5.69
N ALA A 30 5.61 1.33 5.39
CA ALA A 30 6.69 0.55 5.98
C ALA A 30 8.10 0.94 5.49
N THR A 31 8.20 1.50 4.27
CA THR A 31 9.49 1.76 3.61
C THR A 31 9.88 3.23 3.61
N ILE A 32 8.92 4.11 3.35
CA ILE A 32 9.10 5.56 3.30
C ILE A 32 8.65 6.20 4.63
N GLY A 33 7.57 5.70 5.22
CA GLY A 33 6.90 6.34 6.35
C GLY A 33 5.70 7.17 5.88
N ASP A 34 5.35 8.20 6.65
CA ASP A 34 4.20 9.06 6.36
C ASP A 34 4.30 9.69 4.96
N ASN A 35 3.17 9.75 4.27
CA ASN A 35 3.04 10.35 2.96
C ASN A 35 3.09 11.87 3.04
N GLU A 36 4.14 12.47 2.48
CA GLU A 36 4.33 13.92 2.34
C GLU A 36 4.15 14.41 0.89
N THR A 37 3.74 13.53 -0.03
CA THR A 37 3.60 13.84 -1.46
C THR A 37 2.24 14.48 -1.76
N GLU A 38 2.17 15.30 -2.81
CA GLU A 38 0.90 15.89 -3.26
C GLU A 38 -0.02 14.85 -3.90
N MET A 39 -1.32 14.96 -3.63
CA MET A 39 -2.33 14.06 -4.20
C MET A 39 -2.43 14.23 -5.73
N PRO A 40 -2.37 13.13 -6.52
CA PRO A 40 -2.51 13.18 -7.97
C PRO A 40 -3.87 13.71 -8.43
N SER A 41 -3.87 14.69 -9.34
CA SER A 41 -5.10 15.36 -9.81
C SER A 41 -5.86 14.58 -10.88
N LEU A 42 -5.19 14.19 -11.97
CA LEU A 42 -5.81 13.57 -13.16
C LEU A 42 -5.65 12.05 -13.24
N ASP A 43 -4.73 11.47 -12.45
CA ASP A 43 -4.53 10.02 -12.39
C ASP A 43 -5.44 9.40 -11.32
N ILE A 44 -6.55 8.83 -11.77
CA ILE A 44 -7.53 8.16 -10.89
C ILE A 44 -6.88 6.99 -10.14
N LYS A 45 -6.04 6.20 -10.82
CA LYS A 45 -5.39 5.03 -10.20
C LYS A 45 -4.30 5.48 -9.22
N GLY A 46 -3.53 6.49 -9.61
CA GLY A 46 -2.53 7.14 -8.75
C GLY A 46 -3.17 7.72 -7.49
N ARG A 47 -4.37 8.32 -7.61
CA ARG A 47 -5.12 8.83 -6.46
C ARG A 47 -5.52 7.72 -5.48
N TYR A 48 -6.05 6.61 -5.95
CA TYR A 48 -6.40 5.49 -5.05
C TYR A 48 -5.19 4.94 -4.30
N ASN A 49 -4.05 4.79 -4.98
CA ASN A 49 -2.80 4.37 -4.37
C ASN A 49 -2.31 5.42 -3.34
N TRP A 50 -2.41 6.70 -3.68
CA TRP A 50 -2.05 7.81 -2.79
C TRP A 50 -2.94 7.83 -1.55
N ASP A 51 -4.25 7.65 -1.70
CA ASP A 51 -5.22 7.60 -0.61
C ASP A 51 -4.92 6.41 0.32
N ALA A 52 -4.65 5.22 -0.24
CA ALA A 52 -4.30 4.03 0.53
C ALA A 52 -3.04 4.23 1.38
N TRP A 53 -2.04 4.96 0.87
CA TRP A 53 -0.84 5.30 1.64
C TRP A 53 -1.11 6.42 2.65
N ASN A 54 -1.74 7.52 2.22
CA ASN A 54 -2.00 8.69 3.06
C ASN A 54 -2.88 8.36 4.28
N ASN A 55 -3.81 7.40 4.14
CA ASN A 55 -4.65 6.91 5.24
C ASN A 55 -3.86 6.18 6.35
N LEU A 56 -2.59 5.83 6.11
CA LEU A 56 -1.71 5.16 7.07
C LEU A 56 -0.74 6.14 7.77
N ASN A 57 -0.86 7.45 7.54
CA ASN A 57 -0.04 8.44 8.21
C ASN A 57 -0.17 8.34 9.74
N GLY A 58 0.96 8.40 10.44
CA GLY A 58 1.03 8.20 11.89
C GLY A 58 1.00 6.74 12.33
N VAL A 59 0.79 5.78 11.41
CA VAL A 59 0.96 4.36 11.72
C VAL A 59 2.44 4.05 11.83
N GLN A 60 2.91 3.84 13.06
CA GLN A 60 4.26 3.36 13.30
C GLN A 60 4.32 1.86 13.08
N MET A 61 4.86 1.46 11.93
CA MET A 61 5.20 0.08 11.67
C MET A 61 6.31 -0.34 12.65
N LYS A 62 5.99 -1.20 13.61
CA LYS A 62 6.99 -1.78 14.52
C LYS A 62 8.05 -2.47 13.65
N LYS A 63 9.27 -1.92 13.66
CA LYS A 63 10.44 -2.60 13.11
C LYS A 63 10.64 -3.86 13.96
N VAL A 64 10.35 -5.02 13.37
CA VAL A 64 10.66 -6.33 13.94
C VAL A 64 12.15 -6.58 13.82
#